data_AF-A0A9D4M4Z4-F1
#
_entry.id   AF-A0A9D4M4Z4-F1
#
_cell.length_a   1.000
_cell.length_b   1.000
_cell.length_c   1.000
_cell.angle_alpha   90.00
_cell.angle_beta   90.00
_cell.angle_gamma   90.00
#
_symmetry.space_group_name_H-M   'P 1'
#
loop_
_entity.id
_entity.type
_entity.pdbx_description
1 polymer ?
#
loop_
_entity_poly.entity_id
_entity_poly.type
_entity_poly.pdbx_seq_one_letter_code
_entity_poly.pdbx_strand_id
1 'polypeptide(L)'
;MFVSWTEAQKYCINLGGCLAGNNSNLAELNLAFSNKNIGLGYWTGARKLDKLDGLYWLWLNADEVSVPPIIDDSAARCTHMWDGYFHDIACGGIKLWQYCICEVW
;
A
#
# COMPACT_ATOMS: atom_id res chain seq x y z
N MET A 1 -16.49 -4.19 0.83
CA MET A 1 -15.95 -5.35 1.58
C MET A 1 -14.64 -4.90 2.16
N PHE A 2 -14.47 -4.95 3.48
CA PHE A 2 -13.21 -4.59 4.12
C PHE A 2 -12.30 -5.80 4.06
N VAL A 3 -11.08 -5.60 3.57
CA VAL A 3 -10.14 -6.68 3.23
C VAL A 3 -8.78 -6.42 3.85
N SER A 4 -8.11 -7.48 4.28
CA SER A 4 -6.70 -7.45 4.64
C SER A 4 -5.83 -7.14 3.41
N TRP A 5 -4.55 -6.81 3.65
CA TRP A 5 -3.60 -6.58 2.57
C TRP A 5 -3.50 -7.79 1.62
N THR A 6 -3.45 -9.00 2.18
CA THR A 6 -3.32 -10.24 1.39
C THR A 6 -4.56 -10.49 0.52
N GLU A 7 -5.76 -10.23 1.05
CA GLU A 7 -7.01 -10.36 0.29
C GLU A 7 -7.09 -9.33 -0.83
N ALA A 8 -6.69 -8.08 -0.54
CA ALA A 8 -6.59 -7.02 -1.54
C ALA A 8 -5.59 -7.36 -2.66
N GLN A 9 -4.41 -7.87 -2.31
CA GLN A 9 -3.41 -8.30 -3.29
C GLN A 9 -3.92 -9.47 -4.12
N LYS A 10 -4.56 -10.46 -3.50
CA LYS A 10 -5.15 -11.60 -4.21
C LYS A 10 -6.24 -11.15 -5.19
N TYR A 11 -7.05 -10.17 -4.80
CA TYR A 11 -8.04 -9.57 -5.68
C TYR A 11 -7.38 -8.93 -6.91
N CYS A 12 -6.34 -8.11 -6.74
CA CYS A 12 -5.64 -7.51 -7.87
C CYS A 12 -4.96 -8.55 -8.79
N ILE A 13 -4.38 -9.61 -8.22
CA ILE A 13 -3.82 -10.72 -9.01
C ILE A 13 -4.90 -11.39 -9.87
N ASN A 14 -6.10 -11.60 -9.33
CA ASN A 14 -7.21 -12.19 -10.09
C ASN A 14 -7.69 -11.29 -11.24
N LEU A 15 -7.41 -9.99 -11.19
CA LEU A 15 -7.68 -9.04 -12.28
C LEU A 15 -6.54 -8.97 -13.31
N GLY A 16 -5.46 -9.74 -13.13
CA GLY A 16 -4.28 -9.69 -14.01
C GLY A 16 -3.26 -8.62 -13.61
N GLY A 17 -3.28 -8.16 -12.36
CA GLY A 17 -2.43 -7.07 -11.88
C GLY A 17 -1.89 -7.26 -10.47
N CYS A 18 -1.57 -6.16 -9.79
CA CYS A 18 -1.13 -6.14 -8.41
C CYS A 18 -1.62 -4.88 -7.69
N LEU A 19 -1.47 -4.82 -6.36
CA LEU A 19 -1.71 -3.58 -5.63
C LEU A 19 -0.80 -2.46 -6.16
N ALA A 20 -1.39 -1.30 -6.36
CA ALA A 20 -0.68 -0.14 -6.89
C ALA A 20 0.52 0.23 -6.02
N GLY A 21 1.68 0.47 -6.66
CA GLY A 21 2.90 0.58 -5.89
C GLY A 21 4.16 0.83 -6.69
N ASN A 22 4.18 1.88 -7.52
CA ASN A 22 5.44 2.48 -7.95
C ASN A 22 5.46 3.96 -7.55
N ASN A 23 6.64 4.47 -7.19
CA ASN A 23 6.88 5.84 -6.74
C ASN A 23 6.31 6.89 -7.72
N SER A 24 6.39 6.66 -9.03
CA SER A 24 5.85 7.55 -10.06
C SER A 24 4.32 7.66 -10.01
N ASN A 25 3.65 6.55 -9.74
CA ASN A 25 2.20 6.48 -9.75
C ASN A 25 1.61 6.86 -8.40
N LEU A 26 2.37 6.73 -7.30
CA LEU A 26 1.85 6.96 -5.96
C LEU A 26 1.38 8.41 -5.77
N ALA A 27 2.15 9.39 -6.25
CA ALA A 27 1.77 10.80 -6.16
C ALA A 27 0.53 11.12 -7.01
N GLU A 28 0.46 10.57 -8.23
CA GLU A 28 -0.69 10.76 -9.12
C GLU A 28 -1.95 10.07 -8.60
N LEU A 29 -1.82 8.83 -8.12
CA LEU A 29 -2.90 8.08 -7.46
C LEU A 29 -3.38 8.81 -6.21
N ASN A 30 -2.46 9.37 -5.44
CA ASN A 30 -2.79 10.14 -4.26
C ASN A 30 -3.55 11.42 -4.61
N LEU A 31 -3.14 12.14 -5.66
CA LEU A 31 -3.88 13.31 -6.16
C LEU A 31 -5.26 12.93 -6.71
N ALA A 32 -5.38 11.82 -7.42
CA ALA A 32 -6.65 11.33 -7.96
C ALA A 32 -7.62 10.89 -6.84
N PHE A 33 -7.09 10.29 -5.77
CA PHE A 33 -7.88 9.77 -4.66
C PHE A 33 -8.24 10.86 -3.64
N SER A 34 -7.28 11.69 -3.22
CA SER A 34 -7.47 12.71 -2.17
C SER A 34 -8.48 13.79 -2.55
N ASN A 35 -8.54 14.20 -3.83
CA ASN A 35 -9.49 15.22 -4.31
C ASN A 35 -10.96 14.80 -4.23
N LYS A 36 -11.27 13.51 -4.04
CA LYS A 36 -12.65 13.00 -4.04
C LYS A 36 -13.04 12.23 -2.77
N ASN A 37 -12.07 11.81 -1.97
CA ASN A 37 -12.26 10.77 -0.95
C ASN A 37 -11.57 11.12 0.38
N ILE A 38 -11.81 12.33 0.90
CA ILE A 38 -11.31 12.76 2.21
C ILE A 38 -11.76 11.76 3.30
N GLY A 39 -10.83 11.29 4.12
CA GLY A 39 -11.07 10.31 5.17
C GLY A 39 -11.11 8.83 4.72
N LEU A 40 -10.92 8.55 3.42
CA LEU A 40 -10.72 7.19 2.92
C LEU A 40 -9.22 6.92 2.70
N GLY A 41 -8.88 5.64 2.59
CA GLY A 41 -7.52 5.22 2.30
C GLY A 41 -7.49 3.94 1.46
N TYR A 42 -6.31 3.55 1.01
CA TYR A 42 -6.16 2.36 0.19
C TYR A 42 -4.84 1.63 0.48
N TRP A 43 -4.88 0.30 0.36
CA TRP A 43 -3.68 -0.54 0.41
C TRP A 43 -2.74 -0.21 -0.76
N THR A 44 -1.44 -0.19 -0.49
CA THR A 44 -0.42 -0.09 -1.54
C THR A 44 0.38 -1.39 -1.63
N GLY A 45 1.12 -1.57 -2.72
CA GLY A 45 1.97 -2.73 -2.94
C GLY A 45 3.22 -2.79 -2.05
N ALA A 46 3.57 -1.72 -1.33
CA ALA A 46 4.78 -1.70 -0.52
C ALA A 46 4.67 -2.59 0.73
N ARG A 47 5.75 -3.29 1.05
CA ARG A 47 5.86 -4.17 2.21
C ARG A 47 7.25 -4.13 2.83
N LYS A 48 7.29 -4.37 4.13
CA LYS A 48 8.53 -4.52 4.90
C LYS A 48 9.01 -5.96 4.78
N LEU A 49 10.18 -6.14 4.18
CA LEU A 49 10.79 -7.45 3.95
C LEU A 49 12.17 -7.52 4.58
N ASP A 50 12.51 -8.72 5.07
CA ASP A 50 13.82 -9.04 5.62
C ASP A 50 14.82 -9.24 4.47
N LYS A 51 15.90 -8.46 4.44
CA LYS A 51 17.11 -8.68 3.64
C LYS A 51 18.25 -9.15 4.55
N LEU A 52 19.35 -9.61 3.95
CA LEU A 52 20.55 -10.11 4.66
C LEU A 52 21.13 -9.11 5.68
N ASP A 53 20.93 -7.81 5.44
CA ASP A 53 21.52 -6.69 6.17
C ASP A 53 20.48 -5.85 6.94
N GLY A 54 19.19 -6.20 6.90
CA GLY A 54 18.17 -5.48 7.65
C GLY A 54 16.76 -5.55 7.07
N LEU A 55 15.88 -4.67 7.56
CA LEU A 55 14.50 -4.55 7.10
C LEU A 55 14.37 -3.43 6.07
N TYR A 56 13.75 -3.73 4.94
CA TYR A 56 13.57 -2.79 3.84
C TYR A 56 12.11 -2.69 3.41
N TRP A 57 11.67 -1.49 3.07
CA TRP A 57 10.40 -1.26 2.41
C TRP A 57 10.58 -1.41 0.90
N LEU A 58 9.96 -2.44 0.34
CA LEU A 58 10.05 -2.77 -1.07
C LEU A 58 8.67 -2.76 -1.71
N TRP A 59 8.60 -2.29 -2.95
CA TRP A 59 7.47 -2.47 -3.83
C TRP A 59 7.37 -3.94 -4.29
N LEU A 60 6.23 -4.33 -4.87
CA LEU A 60 5.99 -5.71 -5.32
C LEU A 60 6.91 -6.16 -6.46
N ASN A 61 7.49 -5.21 -7.20
CA ASN A 61 8.49 -5.46 -8.22
C ASN A 61 9.93 -5.57 -7.66
N ALA A 62 10.08 -5.58 -6.32
CA ALA A 62 11.33 -5.60 -5.58
C ALA A 62 12.15 -4.29 -5.60
N ASP A 63 11.63 -3.21 -6.20
CA ASP A 63 12.26 -1.90 -6.10
C ASP A 63 12.16 -1.34 -4.68
N GLU A 64 13.17 -0.58 -4.27
CA GLU A 64 13.13 0.12 -2.99
C GLU A 64 12.16 1.31 -3.04
N VAL A 65 11.42 1.45 -1.95
CA VAL A 65 10.57 2.62 -1.76
C VAL A 65 11.46 3.84 -1.55
N SER A 66 11.35 4.86 -2.41
CA SER A 66 12.22 6.05 -2.33
C SER A 66 11.90 6.95 -1.13
N VAL A 67 10.63 6.96 -0.71
CA VAL A 67 10.16 7.68 0.48
C VAL A 67 9.50 6.67 1.42
N PRO A 68 10.15 6.29 2.53
CA PRO A 68 9.60 5.30 3.44
C PRO A 68 8.27 5.79 4.05
N PRO A 69 7.38 4.88 4.45
CA PRO A 69 6.12 5.25 5.09
C PRO A 69 6.38 5.95 6.43
N ILE A 70 5.42 6.78 6.83
CA ILE A 70 5.27 7.26 8.20
C ILE A 70 5.04 6.04 9.10
N ILE A 71 5.84 5.93 10.15
CA ILE A 71 5.83 4.79 11.07
C ILE A 71 4.84 5.09 12.21
N ASP A 72 3.67 4.46 12.15
CA ASP A 72 2.65 4.49 13.19
C ASP A 72 2.74 3.24 14.10
N ASP A 73 3.16 2.09 13.54
CA ASP A 73 3.37 0.83 14.27
C ASP A 73 4.68 0.17 13.82
N SER A 74 5.69 0.14 14.69
CA SER A 74 7.01 -0.41 14.36
C SER A 74 7.00 -1.89 13.94
N ALA A 75 5.97 -2.64 14.33
CA ALA A 75 5.75 -4.03 13.95
C ALA A 75 4.98 -4.19 12.63
N ALA A 76 4.43 -3.12 12.07
CA ALA A 76 3.76 -3.14 10.79
C ALA A 76 4.68 -3.60 9.65
N ARG A 77 4.12 -4.38 8.73
CA ARG A 77 4.82 -4.93 7.55
C ARG A 77 4.16 -4.62 6.22
N CYS A 78 3.07 -3.87 6.23
CA CYS A 78 2.34 -3.46 5.04
C CYS A 78 2.10 -1.95 5.09
N THR A 79 1.67 -1.38 3.98
CA THR A 79 1.48 0.07 3.87
C THR A 79 0.17 0.44 3.22
N HIS A 80 -0.29 1.64 3.53
CA HIS A 80 -1.48 2.22 2.94
C HIS A 80 -1.30 3.72 2.72
N MET A 81 -2.15 4.28 1.86
CA MET A 81 -2.34 5.71 1.75
C MET A 81 -3.56 6.11 2.55
N TRP A 82 -3.44 7.14 3.39
CA TRP A 82 -4.54 7.72 4.14
C TRP A 82 -4.37 9.23 4.20
N ASP A 83 -5.44 9.96 3.86
CA ASP A 83 -5.49 11.43 3.90
C ASP A 83 -4.32 12.13 3.18
N GLY A 84 -3.84 11.55 2.07
CA GLY A 84 -2.72 12.13 1.33
C GLY A 84 -1.34 11.60 1.73
N TYR A 85 -1.25 10.79 2.79
CA TYR A 85 0.01 10.38 3.38
C TYR A 85 0.22 8.87 3.28
N PHE A 86 1.49 8.48 3.22
CA PHE A 86 1.91 7.10 3.11
C PHE A 86 2.31 6.57 4.50
N HIS A 87 1.57 5.59 5.03
CA HIS A 87 1.73 5.08 6.39
C HIS A 87 1.97 3.58 6.41
N ASP A 88 2.60 3.09 7.48
CA ASP A 88 2.65 1.67 7.79
C ASP A 88 1.42 1.20 8.57
N ILE A 89 1.08 -0.07 8.40
CA ILE A 89 -0.05 -0.70 9.05
C ILE A 89 0.15 -2.22 9.11
N ALA A 90 -0.38 -2.85 10.16
CA ALA A 90 -0.42 -4.30 10.25
C ALA A 90 -1.15 -4.88 9.03
N CYS A 91 -0.59 -5.91 8.38
CA CYS A 91 -1.15 -6.47 7.15
C CYS A 91 -2.57 -7.05 7.30
N GLY A 92 -2.95 -7.46 8.52
CA GLY A 92 -4.30 -7.88 8.87
C GLY A 92 -5.19 -6.75 9.39
N GLY A 93 -4.72 -5.50 9.39
CA GLY A 93 -5.45 -4.34 9.85
C GLY A 93 -6.62 -4.04 8.91
N ILE A 94 -7.83 -4.43 9.32
CA ILE A 94 -9.06 -4.14 8.57
C ILE A 94 -9.61 -2.80 9.05
N LYS A 95 -9.59 -1.77 8.19
CA LYS A 95 -10.23 -0.48 8.46
C LYS A 95 -11.48 -0.30 7.61
N LEU A 96 -12.53 0.29 8.18
CA LEU A 96 -13.83 0.52 7.54
C LEU A 96 -13.78 1.53 6.37
N TRP A 97 -12.61 2.10 6.09
CA TRP A 97 -12.40 3.14 5.09
C TRP A 97 -11.30 2.76 4.09
N GLN A 98 -10.80 1.52 4.16
CA GLN A 98 -9.63 1.09 3.41
C GLN A 98 -10.01 0.22 2.21
N TYR A 99 -9.66 0.71 1.03
CA TYR A 99 -9.93 0.10 -0.27
C TYR A 99 -8.66 -0.53 -0.84
N CYS A 100 -8.78 -1.14 -2.02
CA CYS A 100 -7.63 -1.56 -2.82
C CYS A 100 -7.69 -0.87 -4.18
N ILE A 101 -6.53 -0.50 -4.69
CA ILE A 101 -6.36 0.02 -6.04
C ILE A 101 -5.38 -0.90 -6.74
N CYS A 102 -5.76 -1.40 -7.90
CA CYS A 102 -4.97 -2.36 -8.66
C CYS A 102 -4.34 -1.69 -9.89
N GLU A 103 -3.06 -1.96 -10.12
CA GLU A 103 -2.39 -1.70 -11.40
C GLU A 103 -2.51 -2.97 -12.25
N VAL A 104 -3.21 -2.89 -13.39
CA VAL A 104 -3.50 -4.01 -14.30
C VAL A 104 -2.71 -3.83 -15.60
N TRP A 105 -2.22 -4.92 -16.19
CA TRP A 105 -1.34 -4.92 -17.36
C TRP A 105 -2.02 -5.51 -18.60
#